data_AF-A0AA88D409-F1
#
_entry.id   AF-A0AA88D409-F1
#
_cell.length_a   1.000
_cell.length_b   1.000
_cell.length_c   1.000
_cell.angle_alpha   90.00
_cell.angle_beta   90.00
_cell.angle_gamma   90.00
#
_symmetry.space_group_name_H-M   'P 1'
#
loop_
_entity.id
_entity.type
_entity.pdbx_description
1 polymer ?
#
loop_
_entity_poly.entity_id
_entity_poly.type
_entity_poly.pdbx_seq_one_letter_code
_entity_poly.pdbx_strand_id
1 'polypeptide(L)'
;MASMEGLVPITRAFLSSYYDKYSFPPLSDDVSRLSSQIRSFANDFLLDSPPNHGESLLLHEVDSRPPHKIDENMWKNREHIEEILFLLERPHLPPALQQPATSDDAELAVAFGKIRDKFQNTLKTLETFQAKNSERVFSTVMTYMPQDFRGSLIRQQRERSERNKQAEVDALMNSGGSIHDRYALLWKQQMERRKQLAQLGSATGVYKTLVKYLVGVPQVLLDFIRQINDDDGPMEEQRHRYGPPLYNLTAMVLSIRLFILLAWGRFVAGKLDRQKFAVLEQAVDVYTTEFERFITFISEVFANSPFFISAEVAGALEGRNDDYKEISVPAGKSHEGTSKELTGIEEHPGHRLVRGK
;
A
#
# COMPACT_ATOMS: atom_id res chain seq x y z
N MET A 1 12.07 -19.92 -26.81
CA MET A 1 12.31 -18.92 -25.75
C MET A 1 11.82 -17.59 -26.27
N ALA A 2 11.19 -16.73 -25.46
CA ALA A 2 11.06 -15.33 -25.86
C ALA A 2 12.49 -14.76 -26.02
N SER A 3 12.78 -14.09 -27.13
CA SER A 3 14.09 -13.47 -27.32
C SER A 3 14.22 -12.36 -26.29
N MET A 4 15.24 -12.46 -25.43
CA MET A 4 15.54 -11.46 -24.39
C MET A 4 16.54 -10.41 -24.89
N GLU A 5 16.95 -10.53 -26.16
CA GLU A 5 17.90 -9.64 -26.81
C GLU A 5 17.24 -8.27 -26.99
N GLY A 6 17.85 -7.24 -26.40
CA GLY A 6 17.33 -5.86 -26.45
C GLY A 6 16.27 -5.51 -25.40
N LEU A 7 15.98 -6.36 -24.41
CA LEU A 7 15.14 -5.95 -23.26
C LEU A 7 15.96 -5.17 -22.22
N VAL A 8 15.31 -4.22 -21.56
CA VAL A 8 15.85 -3.43 -20.44
C VAL A 8 14.85 -3.40 -19.28
N PRO A 9 15.32 -3.13 -18.04
CA PRO A 9 14.43 -2.96 -16.89
C PRO A 9 13.37 -1.89 -17.16
N ILE A 10 12.17 -2.10 -16.63
CA ILE A 10 11.12 -1.10 -16.73
C ILE A 10 11.51 0.18 -15.98
N THR A 11 11.27 1.33 -16.61
CA THR A 11 11.58 2.64 -16.04
C THR A 11 10.33 3.30 -15.46
N ARG A 12 10.53 4.24 -14.54
CA ARG A 12 9.44 5.05 -13.98
C ARG A 12 8.71 5.86 -15.06
N ALA A 13 9.45 6.45 -16.00
CA ALA A 13 8.89 7.23 -17.11
C ALA A 13 7.99 6.37 -18.02
N PHE A 14 8.41 5.14 -18.33
CA PHE A 14 7.57 4.20 -19.07
C PHE A 14 6.30 3.87 -18.29
N LEU A 15 6.40 3.54 -17.00
CA LEU A 15 5.22 3.24 -16.18
C LEU A 15 4.27 4.41 -16.08
N SER A 16 4.79 5.64 -16.02
CA SER A 16 3.98 6.84 -15.96
C SER A 16 3.11 6.94 -17.22
N SER A 17 3.72 6.88 -18.40
CA SER A 17 2.99 6.86 -19.68
C SER A 17 2.07 5.65 -19.82
N TYR A 18 2.53 4.47 -19.37
CA TYR A 18 1.76 3.24 -19.44
C TYR A 18 0.50 3.30 -18.60
N TYR A 19 0.56 3.91 -17.43
CA TYR A 19 -0.56 4.05 -16.51
C TYR A 19 -1.52 5.17 -16.89
N ASP A 20 -1.23 6.01 -17.91
CA ASP A 20 -2.18 7.03 -18.38
C ASP A 20 -3.49 6.43 -18.88
N LYS A 21 -3.43 5.21 -19.44
CA LYS A 21 -4.62 4.45 -19.83
C LYS A 21 -5.35 3.77 -18.67
N TYR A 22 -4.78 3.81 -17.46
CA TYR A 22 -5.32 3.21 -16.24
C TYR A 22 -5.59 4.29 -15.20
N SER A 23 -6.59 5.13 -15.46
CA SER A 23 -7.02 6.13 -14.48
C SER A 23 -8.00 5.52 -13.50
N PHE A 24 -7.67 5.52 -12.20
CA PHE A 24 -8.63 5.16 -11.16
C PHE A 24 -9.61 6.32 -10.94
N PRO A 25 -10.93 6.09 -11.04
CA PRO A 25 -11.90 7.11 -10.69
C PRO A 25 -11.74 7.55 -9.22
N PRO A 26 -11.88 8.84 -8.91
CA PRO A 26 -11.82 9.33 -7.52
C PRO A 26 -12.75 8.52 -6.60
N LEU A 27 -12.31 8.30 -5.37
CA LEU A 27 -13.16 7.72 -4.33
C LEU A 27 -14.39 8.59 -4.11
N SER A 28 -15.49 8.00 -3.65
CA SER A 28 -16.63 8.76 -3.16
C SER A 28 -16.20 9.74 -2.06
N ASP A 29 -16.75 10.97 -2.08
CA ASP A 29 -16.57 11.97 -1.02
C ASP A 29 -17.00 11.45 0.36
N ASP A 30 -17.88 10.43 0.36
CA ASP A 30 -18.32 9.74 1.56
C ASP A 30 -17.18 9.02 2.29
N VAL A 31 -16.10 8.62 1.61
CA VAL A 31 -14.94 8.00 2.28
C VAL A 31 -14.34 8.98 3.29
N SER A 32 -14.03 10.20 2.87
CA SER A 32 -13.46 11.21 3.76
C SER A 32 -14.49 11.67 4.79
N ARG A 33 -15.72 11.96 4.37
CA ARG A 33 -16.79 12.43 5.25
C ARG A 33 -17.10 11.43 6.38
N LEU A 34 -17.33 10.16 6.04
CA LEU A 34 -17.68 9.12 7.02
C LEU A 34 -16.50 8.75 7.89
N SER A 35 -15.27 8.74 7.36
CA SER A 35 -14.06 8.55 8.18
C SER A 35 -13.97 9.60 9.28
N SER A 36 -14.16 10.88 8.95
CA SER A 36 -14.15 11.96 9.94
C SER A 36 -15.31 11.85 10.94
N GLN A 37 -16.51 11.52 10.47
CA GLN A 37 -17.69 11.36 11.34
C GLN A 37 -17.52 10.20 12.33
N ILE A 38 -17.07 9.04 11.86
CA ILE A 38 -16.79 7.88 12.72
C ILE A 38 -15.67 8.19 13.71
N ARG A 39 -14.60 8.86 13.27
CA ARG A 39 -13.52 9.29 14.15
C ARG A 39 -14.02 10.23 15.25
N SER A 40 -14.93 11.14 14.92
CA SER A 40 -15.57 12.03 15.90
C SER A 40 -16.35 11.22 16.94
N PHE A 41 -17.20 10.28 16.51
CA PHE A 41 -17.96 9.45 17.46
C PHE A 41 -17.05 8.54 18.30
N ALA A 42 -15.95 8.05 17.72
CA ALA A 42 -14.94 7.32 18.46
C ALA A 42 -14.33 8.19 19.58
N ASN A 43 -14.09 9.47 19.34
CA ASN A 43 -13.61 10.41 20.36
C ASN A 43 -14.64 10.67 21.46
N ASP A 44 -15.93 10.73 21.13
CA ASP A 44 -16.98 10.90 22.13
C ASP A 44 -16.95 9.78 23.19
N PHE A 45 -16.65 8.54 22.77
CA PHE A 45 -16.49 7.42 23.70
C PHE A 45 -15.29 7.60 24.66
N LEU A 46 -14.24 8.30 24.24
CA LEU A 46 -13.06 8.57 25.07
C LEU A 46 -13.31 9.65 26.13
N LEU A 47 -14.35 10.47 25.97
CA LEU A 47 -14.75 11.45 26.99
C LEU A 47 -15.29 10.76 28.26
N ASP A 48 -15.90 9.60 28.11
CA ASP A 48 -16.50 8.84 29.21
C ASP A 48 -15.45 8.10 30.05
N SER A 49 -14.40 7.58 29.41
CA SER A 49 -13.31 6.89 30.09
C SER A 49 -12.01 6.90 29.27
N PRO A 50 -10.85 7.05 29.94
CA PRO A 50 -9.56 7.07 29.26
C PRO A 50 -9.30 5.76 28.53
N PRO A 51 -8.54 5.78 27.42
CA PRO A 51 -8.23 4.57 26.67
C PRO A 51 -7.34 3.64 27.49
N ASN A 52 -7.58 2.33 27.38
CA ASN A 52 -6.64 1.32 27.88
C ASN A 52 -5.37 1.25 27.00
N HIS A 53 -4.40 0.42 27.37
CA HIS A 53 -3.14 0.31 26.63
C HIS A 53 -3.34 -0.09 25.16
N GLY A 54 -4.18 -1.09 24.88
CA GLY A 54 -4.47 -1.54 23.51
C GLY A 54 -5.23 -0.49 22.70
N GLU A 55 -6.21 0.17 23.31
CA GLU A 55 -6.94 1.29 22.69
C GLU A 55 -5.99 2.46 22.36
N SER A 56 -5.02 2.74 23.23
CA SER A 56 -4.02 3.80 23.01
C SER A 56 -3.09 3.49 21.84
N LEU A 57 -2.67 2.23 21.69
CA LEU A 57 -1.87 1.81 20.54
C LEU A 57 -2.65 1.97 19.23
N LEU A 58 -3.92 1.59 19.21
CA LEU A 58 -4.77 1.73 18.04
C LEU A 58 -5.03 3.21 17.71
N LEU A 59 -5.23 4.07 18.70
CA LEU A 59 -5.36 5.51 18.52
C LEU A 59 -4.12 6.11 17.86
N HIS A 60 -2.93 5.74 18.34
CA HIS A 60 -1.68 6.18 17.73
C HIS A 60 -1.56 5.70 16.28
N GLU A 61 -1.99 4.48 15.97
CA GLU A 61 -2.01 3.97 14.58
C GLU A 61 -2.99 4.76 13.71
N VAL A 62 -4.18 5.09 14.22
CA VAL A 62 -5.20 5.90 13.52
C VAL A 62 -4.68 7.29 13.19
N ASP A 63 -3.91 7.89 14.10
CA ASP A 63 -3.34 9.22 13.93
C ASP A 63 -2.04 9.20 13.09
N SER A 64 -1.52 8.00 12.79
CA SER A 64 -0.35 7.79 11.95
C SER A 64 -0.72 7.72 10.47
N ARG A 65 0.27 8.01 9.59
CA ARG A 65 0.07 7.83 8.15
C ARG A 65 0.03 6.33 7.80
N PRO A 66 -0.92 5.88 6.96
CA PRO A 66 -0.92 4.52 6.45
C PRO A 66 0.40 4.18 5.73
N PRO A 67 0.81 2.90 5.72
CA PRO A 67 2.05 2.50 5.07
C PRO A 67 2.08 2.90 3.58
N HIS A 68 3.22 3.42 3.14
CA HIS A 68 3.40 3.89 1.77
C HIS A 68 3.47 2.72 0.76
N LYS A 69 4.04 1.58 1.14
CA LYS A 69 4.17 0.44 0.21
C LYS A 69 2.79 -0.20 -0.03
N ILE A 70 2.35 -0.29 -1.29
CA ILE A 70 1.02 -0.82 -1.65
C ILE A 70 0.76 -2.22 -1.06
N ASP A 71 1.76 -3.11 -1.07
CA ASP A 71 1.61 -4.46 -0.53
C ASP A 71 1.53 -4.48 1.00
N GLU A 72 2.35 -3.70 1.69
CA GLU A 72 2.25 -3.48 3.14
C GLU A 72 0.87 -2.94 3.51
N ASN A 73 0.37 -1.99 2.72
CA ASN A 73 -0.91 -1.36 2.94
C ASN A 73 -2.09 -2.33 2.70
N MET A 74 -2.00 -3.19 1.67
CA MET A 74 -2.95 -4.29 1.47
C MET A 74 -2.96 -5.26 2.66
N TRP A 75 -1.78 -5.59 3.19
CA TRP A 75 -1.67 -6.41 4.39
C TRP A 75 -2.30 -5.73 5.61
N LYS A 76 -2.14 -4.41 5.77
CA LYS A 76 -2.82 -3.63 6.82
C LYS A 76 -4.34 -3.62 6.69
N ASN A 77 -4.89 -3.48 5.49
CA ASN A 77 -6.34 -3.62 5.30
C ASN A 77 -6.80 -5.01 5.73
N ARG A 78 -6.07 -6.07 5.36
CA ARG A 78 -6.41 -7.43 5.77
C ARG A 78 -6.35 -7.63 7.29
N GLU A 79 -5.32 -7.07 7.94
CA GLU A 79 -5.19 -7.04 9.40
C GLU A 79 -6.43 -6.40 10.04
N HIS A 80 -6.79 -5.18 9.64
CA HIS A 80 -7.91 -4.48 10.24
C HIS A 80 -9.26 -5.14 9.94
N ILE A 81 -9.46 -5.72 8.76
CA ILE A 81 -10.66 -6.50 8.45
C ILE A 81 -10.77 -7.70 9.40
N GLU A 82 -9.70 -8.46 9.60
CA GLU A 82 -9.71 -9.63 10.50
C GLU A 82 -9.87 -9.26 11.97
N GLU A 83 -9.27 -8.15 12.40
CA GLU A 83 -9.48 -7.60 13.73
C GLU A 83 -10.93 -7.15 13.96
N ILE A 84 -11.57 -6.55 12.95
CA ILE A 84 -13.00 -6.24 13.02
C ILE A 84 -13.82 -7.53 13.09
N LEU A 85 -13.51 -8.53 12.26
CA LEU A 85 -14.21 -9.82 12.29
C LEU A 85 -14.09 -10.47 13.66
N PHE A 86 -12.90 -10.46 14.26
CA PHE A 86 -12.65 -10.94 15.61
C PHE A 86 -13.55 -10.27 16.65
N LEU A 87 -13.65 -8.92 16.62
CA LEU A 87 -14.55 -8.16 17.50
C LEU A 87 -16.04 -8.50 17.30
N LEU A 88 -16.41 -8.90 16.08
CA LEU A 88 -17.78 -9.27 15.70
C LEU A 88 -18.08 -10.77 15.89
N GLU A 89 -17.12 -11.58 16.34
CA GLU A 89 -17.37 -12.96 16.74
C GLU A 89 -18.18 -13.01 18.03
N ARG A 90 -19.07 -14.01 18.12
CA ARG A 90 -20.02 -14.15 19.23
C ARG A 90 -19.39 -14.05 20.62
N PRO A 91 -18.21 -14.65 20.92
CA PRO A 91 -17.60 -14.54 22.25
C PRO A 91 -17.16 -13.13 22.62
N HIS A 92 -16.86 -12.28 21.63
CA HIS A 92 -16.35 -10.92 21.82
C HIS A 92 -17.44 -9.85 21.76
N LEU A 93 -18.64 -10.20 21.31
CA LEU A 93 -19.80 -9.31 21.36
C LEU A 93 -20.13 -8.92 22.82
N PRO A 94 -20.65 -7.71 23.07
CA PRO A 94 -21.20 -7.36 24.37
C PRO A 94 -22.27 -8.37 24.82
N PRO A 95 -22.38 -8.70 26.13
CA PRO A 95 -23.32 -9.70 26.63
C PRO A 95 -24.77 -9.46 26.19
N ALA A 96 -25.20 -8.19 26.13
CA ALA A 96 -26.52 -7.78 25.67
C ALA A 96 -26.80 -8.17 24.20
N LEU A 97 -25.78 -8.21 23.33
CA LEU A 97 -25.93 -8.64 21.94
C LEU A 97 -25.77 -10.16 21.76
N GLN A 98 -25.11 -10.84 22.71
CA GLN A 98 -24.99 -12.31 22.70
C GLN A 98 -26.30 -13.01 23.05
N GLN A 99 -27.06 -12.42 23.98
CA GLN A 99 -28.37 -12.88 24.44
C GLN A 99 -29.31 -11.66 24.54
N PRO A 100 -29.88 -11.21 23.40
CA PRO A 100 -30.74 -10.03 23.37
C PRO A 100 -31.93 -10.17 24.30
N ALA A 101 -32.05 -9.23 25.24
CA ALA A 101 -33.18 -9.15 26.17
C ALA A 101 -34.28 -8.19 25.66
N THR A 102 -33.93 -7.27 24.75
CA THR A 102 -34.85 -6.28 24.19
C THR A 102 -34.94 -6.41 22.66
N SER A 103 -36.00 -5.83 22.06
CA SER A 103 -36.16 -5.78 20.61
C SER A 103 -35.04 -4.97 19.95
N ASP A 104 -34.62 -3.86 20.57
CA ASP A 104 -33.55 -3.01 20.06
C ASP A 104 -32.20 -3.76 20.05
N ASP A 105 -31.89 -4.52 21.11
CA ASP A 105 -30.66 -5.35 21.15
C ASP A 105 -30.67 -6.44 20.07
N ALA A 106 -31.84 -7.01 19.78
CA ALA A 106 -31.99 -8.03 18.75
C ALA A 106 -31.79 -7.45 17.35
N GLU A 107 -32.33 -6.26 17.09
CA GLU A 107 -32.12 -5.53 15.83
C GLU A 107 -30.63 -5.18 15.63
N LEU A 108 -29.97 -4.65 16.67
CA LEU A 108 -28.54 -4.36 16.65
C LEU A 108 -27.70 -5.63 16.39
N ALA A 109 -28.01 -6.74 17.06
CA ALA A 109 -27.29 -8.00 16.87
C ALA A 109 -27.42 -8.51 15.42
N VAL A 110 -28.61 -8.41 14.81
CA VAL A 110 -28.83 -8.76 13.40
C VAL A 110 -28.02 -7.84 12.48
N ALA A 111 -28.00 -6.53 12.76
CA ALA A 111 -27.30 -5.57 11.92
C ALA A 111 -25.77 -5.72 12.01
N PHE A 112 -25.21 -5.96 13.20
CA PHE A 112 -23.79 -6.34 13.34
C PHE A 112 -23.47 -7.67 12.64
N GLY A 113 -24.41 -8.61 12.59
CA GLY A 113 -24.29 -9.82 11.78
C GLY A 113 -24.09 -9.50 10.28
N LYS A 114 -24.87 -8.55 9.74
CA LYS A 114 -24.71 -8.10 8.35
C LYS A 114 -23.37 -7.39 8.11
N ILE A 115 -22.92 -6.55 9.05
CA ILE A 115 -21.60 -5.90 8.99
C ILE A 115 -20.49 -6.96 8.92
N ARG A 116 -20.56 -7.98 9.79
CA ARG A 116 -19.62 -9.10 9.79
C ARG A 116 -19.59 -9.81 8.44
N ASP A 117 -20.75 -10.12 7.87
CA ASP A 117 -20.85 -10.80 6.59
C ASP A 117 -20.24 -9.96 5.44
N LYS A 118 -20.40 -8.63 5.47
CA LYS A 118 -19.74 -7.71 4.51
C LYS A 118 -18.21 -7.74 4.62
N PHE A 119 -17.68 -7.69 5.84
CA PHE A 119 -16.23 -7.81 6.06
C PHE A 119 -15.70 -9.19 5.68
N GLN A 120 -16.45 -10.27 5.92
CA GLN A 120 -16.05 -11.63 5.52
C GLN A 120 -15.94 -11.75 4.00
N ASN A 121 -16.90 -11.20 3.27
CA ASN A 121 -16.88 -11.17 1.80
C ASN A 121 -15.70 -10.33 1.29
N THR A 122 -15.48 -9.16 1.88
CA THR A 122 -14.37 -8.27 1.52
C THR A 122 -13.01 -8.92 1.77
N LEU A 123 -12.85 -9.61 2.91
CA LEU A 123 -11.65 -10.38 3.24
C LEU A 123 -11.38 -11.43 2.16
N LYS A 124 -12.40 -12.22 1.80
CA LYS A 124 -12.28 -13.26 0.77
C LYS A 124 -11.86 -12.70 -0.59
N THR A 125 -12.41 -11.54 -0.97
CA THR A 125 -12.01 -10.83 -2.20
C THR A 125 -10.54 -10.43 -2.16
N LEU A 126 -10.07 -9.86 -1.04
CA LEU A 126 -8.67 -9.48 -0.84
C LEU A 126 -7.73 -10.69 -0.84
N GLU A 127 -8.08 -11.76 -0.16
CA GLU A 127 -7.30 -13.02 -0.14
C GLU A 127 -7.18 -13.63 -1.54
N THR A 128 -8.30 -13.67 -2.26
CA THR A 128 -8.34 -14.17 -3.64
C THR A 128 -7.44 -13.33 -4.55
N PHE A 129 -7.50 -12.00 -4.42
CA PHE A 129 -6.62 -11.09 -5.13
C PHE A 129 -5.14 -11.36 -4.82
N GLN A 130 -4.76 -11.44 -3.55
CA GLN A 130 -3.38 -11.68 -3.13
C GLN A 130 -2.84 -13.02 -3.66
N ALA A 131 -3.65 -14.09 -3.57
CA ALA A 131 -3.28 -15.41 -4.08
C ALA A 131 -3.06 -15.38 -5.61
N LYS A 132 -4.03 -14.83 -6.37
CA LYS A 132 -3.93 -14.70 -7.83
C LYS A 132 -2.75 -13.83 -8.25
N ASN A 133 -2.51 -12.73 -7.55
CA ASN A 133 -1.40 -11.83 -7.86
C ASN A 133 -0.04 -12.51 -7.62
N SER A 134 0.11 -13.24 -6.51
CA SER A 134 1.31 -14.02 -6.21
C SER A 134 1.59 -15.10 -7.27
N GLU A 135 0.54 -15.83 -7.68
CA GLU A 135 0.65 -16.83 -8.74
C GLU A 135 0.99 -16.20 -10.11
N ARG A 136 0.40 -15.05 -10.43
CA ARG A 136 0.69 -14.34 -11.69
C ARG A 136 2.13 -13.87 -11.72
N VAL A 137 2.62 -13.20 -10.66
CA VAL A 137 4.02 -12.77 -10.56
C VAL A 137 4.96 -13.96 -10.74
N PHE A 138 4.68 -15.08 -10.05
CA PHE A 138 5.48 -16.29 -10.20
C PHE A 138 5.45 -16.84 -11.63
N SER A 139 4.26 -16.94 -12.23
CA SER A 139 4.08 -17.43 -13.60
C SER A 139 4.82 -16.56 -14.60
N THR A 140 4.73 -15.23 -14.46
CA THR A 140 5.49 -14.28 -15.28
C THR A 140 6.98 -14.47 -15.09
N VAL A 141 7.50 -14.61 -13.87
CA VAL A 141 8.94 -14.90 -13.67
C VAL A 141 9.33 -16.21 -14.36
N MET A 142 8.49 -17.24 -14.27
CA MET A 142 8.75 -18.55 -14.89
C MET A 142 8.78 -18.51 -16.42
N THR A 143 8.19 -17.51 -17.09
CA THR A 143 8.34 -17.38 -18.56
C THR A 143 9.76 -17.02 -18.98
N TYR A 144 10.53 -16.44 -18.07
CA TYR A 144 11.93 -16.04 -18.28
C TYR A 144 12.94 -17.07 -17.78
N MET A 145 12.49 -18.08 -17.01
CA MET A 145 13.35 -19.12 -16.46
C MET A 145 13.57 -20.27 -17.44
N PRO A 146 14.69 -21.01 -17.34
CA PRO A 146 14.91 -22.23 -18.11
C PRO A 146 13.77 -23.25 -17.87
N GLN A 147 13.27 -23.86 -18.94
CA GLN A 147 12.21 -24.89 -18.89
C GLN A 147 12.76 -26.31 -18.70
N ASP A 148 14.02 -26.43 -18.28
CA ASP A 148 14.67 -27.69 -17.96
C ASP A 148 14.58 -27.99 -16.45
N PHE A 149 15.36 -28.97 -15.98
CA PHE A 149 15.37 -29.39 -14.58
C PHE A 149 15.57 -28.23 -13.59
N ARG A 150 16.22 -27.13 -14.00
CA ARG A 150 16.47 -25.95 -13.15
C ARG A 150 15.18 -25.21 -12.83
N GLY A 151 14.27 -25.09 -13.80
CA GLY A 151 12.95 -24.51 -13.58
C GLY A 151 12.11 -25.33 -12.58
N SER A 152 12.21 -26.67 -12.65
CA SER A 152 11.57 -27.57 -11.70
C SER A 152 12.15 -27.43 -10.28
N LEU A 153 13.47 -27.28 -10.14
CA LEU A 153 14.12 -27.04 -8.85
C LEU A 153 13.65 -25.73 -8.20
N ILE A 154 13.50 -24.65 -8.99
CA ILE A 154 13.00 -23.36 -8.49
C ILE A 154 11.56 -23.49 -7.98
N ARG A 155 10.69 -24.20 -8.71
CA ARG A 155 9.32 -24.49 -8.26
C ARG A 155 9.31 -25.24 -6.94
N GLN A 156 10.10 -26.31 -6.84
CA GLN A 156 10.20 -27.11 -5.61
C GLN A 156 10.76 -26.30 -4.44
N GLN A 157 11.76 -25.45 -4.68
CA GLN A 157 12.32 -24.56 -3.68
C GLN A 157 11.28 -23.55 -3.18
N ARG A 158 10.48 -22.95 -4.08
CA ARG A 158 9.38 -22.06 -3.71
C ARG A 158 8.38 -22.79 -2.83
N GLU A 159 7.89 -23.95 -3.26
CA GLU A 159 6.89 -24.70 -2.49
C GLU A 159 7.39 -25.07 -1.09
N ARG A 160 8.64 -25.53 -0.98
CA ARG A 160 9.25 -25.83 0.32
C ARG A 160 9.38 -24.58 1.18
N SER A 161 9.79 -23.46 0.60
CA SER A 161 9.91 -22.19 1.32
C SER A 161 8.56 -21.68 1.82
N GLU A 162 7.52 -21.71 0.98
CA GLU A 162 6.19 -21.26 1.39
C GLU A 162 5.58 -22.20 2.44
N ARG A 163 5.78 -23.52 2.35
CA ARG A 163 5.36 -24.47 3.39
C ARG A 163 6.05 -24.19 4.74
N ASN A 164 7.36 -23.94 4.73
CA ASN A 164 8.10 -23.63 5.96
C ASN A 164 7.61 -22.33 6.61
N LYS A 165 7.36 -21.29 5.80
CA LYS A 165 6.85 -20.00 6.27
C LYS A 165 5.44 -20.11 6.83
N GLN A 166 4.58 -20.91 6.19
CA GLN A 166 3.24 -21.19 6.70
C GLN A 166 3.32 -21.94 8.04
N ALA A 167 4.21 -22.92 8.17
CA ALA A 167 4.41 -23.63 9.44
C ALA A 167 4.87 -22.70 10.59
N GLU A 168 5.66 -21.66 10.30
CA GLU A 168 6.04 -20.64 11.28
C GLU A 168 4.84 -19.80 11.74
N VAL A 169 3.98 -19.42 10.78
CA VAL A 169 2.71 -18.73 11.08
C VAL A 169 1.80 -19.62 11.92
N ASP A 170 1.64 -20.89 11.53
CA ASP A 170 0.79 -21.84 12.26
C ASP A 170 1.32 -22.07 13.68
N ALA A 171 2.64 -22.19 13.86
CA ALA A 171 3.27 -22.31 15.17
C ALA A 171 3.01 -21.07 16.05
N LEU A 172 3.13 -19.87 15.48
CA LEU A 172 2.82 -18.61 16.17
C LEU A 172 1.35 -18.59 16.64
N MET A 173 0.41 -18.88 15.74
CA MET A 173 -1.02 -18.89 16.08
C MET A 173 -1.33 -19.96 17.14
N ASN A 174 -0.78 -21.16 17.02
CA ASN A 174 -0.97 -22.24 17.99
C ASN A 174 -0.37 -21.93 19.37
N SER A 175 0.64 -21.05 19.43
CA SER A 175 1.23 -20.57 20.69
C SER A 175 0.45 -19.42 21.34
N GLY A 176 -0.68 -19.00 20.75
CA GLY A 176 -1.50 -17.89 21.25
C GLY A 176 -1.09 -16.52 20.71
N GLY A 177 -0.37 -16.46 19.59
CA GLY A 177 -0.05 -15.21 18.91
C GLY A 177 -1.30 -14.45 18.46
N SER A 178 -1.24 -13.13 18.53
CA SER A 178 -2.34 -12.26 18.10
C SER A 178 -2.43 -12.16 16.58
N ILE A 179 -3.56 -11.63 16.08
CA ILE A 179 -3.73 -11.30 14.65
C ILE A 179 -2.63 -10.32 14.21
N HIS A 180 -2.32 -9.32 15.04
CA HIS A 180 -1.21 -8.39 14.83
C HIS A 180 0.14 -9.12 14.68
N ASP A 181 0.47 -10.06 15.59
CA ASP A 181 1.74 -10.80 15.54
C ASP A 181 1.88 -11.58 14.21
N ARG A 182 0.77 -12.18 13.74
CA ARG A 182 0.75 -12.87 12.44
C ARG A 182 1.08 -11.93 11.29
N TYR A 183 0.48 -10.75 11.26
CA TYR A 183 0.74 -9.77 10.19
C TYR A 183 2.15 -9.16 10.26
N ALA A 184 2.66 -8.93 11.48
CA ALA A 184 4.05 -8.55 11.69
C ALA A 184 5.02 -9.61 11.15
N LEU A 185 4.75 -10.90 11.41
CA LEU A 185 5.55 -12.01 10.88
C LEU A 185 5.48 -12.12 9.36
N LEU A 186 4.28 -12.05 8.77
CA LEU A 186 4.10 -12.09 7.31
C LEU A 186 4.86 -10.96 6.62
N TRP A 187 4.81 -9.75 7.18
CA TRP A 187 5.55 -8.61 6.66
C TRP A 187 7.07 -8.80 6.80
N LYS A 188 7.54 -9.27 7.95
CA LYS A 188 8.95 -9.62 8.16
C LYS A 188 9.44 -10.63 7.12
N GLN A 189 8.69 -11.73 6.92
CA GLN A 189 9.01 -12.74 5.90
C GLN A 189 9.05 -12.13 4.49
N GLN A 190 8.13 -11.22 4.16
CA GLN A 190 8.10 -10.52 2.87
C GLN A 190 9.33 -9.61 2.68
N MET A 191 9.73 -8.88 3.71
CA MET A 191 10.91 -8.01 3.67
C MET A 191 12.21 -8.80 3.60
N GLU A 192 12.31 -9.93 4.28
CA GLU A 192 13.45 -10.84 4.16
C GLU A 192 13.59 -11.40 2.74
N ARG A 193 12.49 -11.81 2.10
CA ARG A 193 12.48 -12.21 0.68
C ARG A 193 13.02 -11.08 -0.20
N ARG A 194 12.50 -9.85 -0.04
CA ARG A 194 12.92 -8.68 -0.81
C ARG A 194 14.40 -8.35 -0.60
N LYS A 195 14.92 -8.49 0.62
CA LYS A 195 16.34 -8.26 0.94
C LYS A 195 17.24 -9.30 0.27
N GLN A 196 16.87 -10.59 0.33
CA GLN A 196 17.61 -11.66 -0.33
C GLN A 196 17.62 -11.47 -1.85
N LEU A 197 16.49 -11.11 -2.44
CA LEU A 197 16.38 -10.80 -3.87
C LEU A 197 17.27 -9.62 -4.27
N ALA A 198 17.22 -8.51 -3.53
CA ALA A 198 18.07 -7.36 -3.79
C ALA A 198 19.57 -7.71 -3.69
N GLN A 199 19.97 -8.54 -2.71
CA GLN A 199 21.34 -9.06 -2.57
C GLN A 199 21.77 -9.92 -3.76
N LEU A 200 20.85 -10.73 -4.32
CA LEU A 200 21.12 -11.49 -5.55
C LEU A 200 21.32 -10.56 -6.76
N GLY A 201 20.52 -9.49 -6.86
CA GLY A 201 20.65 -8.48 -7.92
C GLY A 201 21.93 -7.63 -7.82
N SER A 202 22.41 -7.39 -6.60
CA SER A 202 23.64 -6.63 -6.33
C SER A 202 24.91 -7.49 -6.27
N ALA A 203 24.79 -8.81 -6.30
CA ALA A 203 25.93 -9.71 -6.27
C ALA A 203 26.88 -9.45 -7.45
N THR A 204 28.18 -9.34 -7.17
CA THR A 204 29.24 -9.12 -8.17
C THR A 204 30.16 -10.34 -8.27
N GLY A 205 30.94 -10.42 -9.36
CA GLY A 205 31.99 -11.43 -9.51
C GLY A 205 31.47 -12.86 -9.70
N VAL A 206 32.21 -13.84 -9.16
CA VAL A 206 31.99 -15.29 -9.40
C VAL A 206 30.59 -15.75 -9.00
N TYR A 207 30.00 -15.21 -7.94
CA TYR A 207 28.64 -15.56 -7.51
C TYR A 207 27.56 -15.11 -8.51
N LYS A 208 27.71 -13.91 -9.10
CA LYS A 208 26.85 -13.43 -10.19
C LYS A 208 26.96 -14.32 -11.42
N THR A 209 28.19 -14.72 -11.76
CA THR A 209 28.48 -15.66 -12.84
C THR A 209 27.85 -17.03 -12.55
N LEU A 210 27.95 -17.55 -11.33
CA LEU A 210 27.31 -18.83 -10.97
C LEU A 210 25.77 -18.74 -11.05
N VAL A 211 25.13 -17.68 -10.55
CA VAL A 211 23.66 -17.52 -10.67
C VAL A 211 23.24 -17.37 -12.14
N LYS A 212 23.97 -16.60 -12.95
CA LYS A 212 23.69 -16.41 -14.38
C LYS A 212 23.88 -17.69 -15.19
N TYR A 213 24.95 -18.45 -14.93
CA TYR A 213 25.32 -19.61 -15.75
C TYR A 213 24.79 -20.95 -15.22
N LEU A 214 24.71 -21.17 -13.90
CA LEU A 214 24.07 -22.38 -13.33
C LEU A 214 22.56 -22.28 -13.34
N VAL A 215 21.97 -21.16 -12.91
CA VAL A 215 20.50 -21.05 -12.75
C VAL A 215 19.83 -20.49 -14.02
N GLY A 216 20.59 -19.82 -14.90
CA GLY A 216 20.08 -19.31 -16.18
C GLY A 216 19.18 -18.08 -16.04
N VAL A 217 19.32 -17.30 -14.95
CA VAL A 217 18.52 -16.11 -14.70
C VAL A 217 18.95 -14.96 -15.65
N PRO A 218 18.03 -14.37 -16.44
CA PRO A 218 18.36 -13.23 -17.30
C PRO A 218 18.88 -12.00 -16.54
N GLN A 219 19.84 -11.28 -17.11
CA GLN A 219 20.45 -10.10 -16.46
C GLN A 219 19.44 -8.99 -16.19
N VAL A 220 18.51 -8.76 -17.12
CA VAL A 220 17.46 -7.74 -17.02
C VAL A 220 16.55 -7.97 -15.81
N LEU A 221 16.29 -9.23 -15.43
CA LEU A 221 15.57 -9.59 -14.21
C LEU A 221 16.36 -9.21 -12.95
N LEU A 222 17.68 -9.46 -12.94
CA LEU A 222 18.55 -9.09 -11.81
C LEU A 222 18.64 -7.58 -11.64
N ASP A 223 18.69 -6.84 -12.75
CA ASP A 223 18.77 -5.37 -12.74
C ASP A 223 17.46 -4.75 -12.22
N PHE A 224 16.31 -5.31 -12.59
CA PHE A 224 15.01 -4.92 -12.04
C PHE A 224 14.91 -5.24 -10.53
N ILE A 225 15.28 -6.46 -10.12
CA ILE A 225 15.20 -6.90 -8.73
C ILE A 225 16.08 -6.03 -7.82
N ARG A 226 17.23 -5.54 -8.31
CA ARG A 226 18.09 -4.62 -7.57
C ARG A 226 17.36 -3.34 -7.13
N GLN A 227 16.38 -2.87 -7.91
CA GLN A 227 15.62 -1.65 -7.68
C GLN A 227 14.27 -1.89 -6.99
N ILE A 228 13.93 -3.13 -6.62
CA ILE A 228 12.58 -3.46 -6.11
C ILE A 228 12.21 -2.77 -4.78
N ASN A 229 13.22 -2.33 -4.03
CA ASN A 229 13.05 -1.61 -2.76
C ASN A 229 13.50 -0.14 -2.86
N ASP A 230 13.90 0.31 -4.05
CA ASP A 230 14.29 1.69 -4.28
C ASP A 230 13.04 2.58 -4.18
N ASP A 231 13.07 3.57 -3.30
CA ASP A 231 11.96 4.49 -3.09
C ASP A 231 11.85 5.52 -4.24
N ASP A 232 12.85 5.60 -5.12
CA ASP A 232 12.79 6.32 -6.42
C ASP A 232 12.64 5.36 -7.62
N GLY A 233 12.48 4.06 -7.34
CA GLY A 233 12.39 3.02 -8.35
C GLY A 233 11.12 3.08 -9.20
N PRO A 234 11.03 2.23 -10.25
CA PRO A 234 9.86 2.20 -11.14
C PRO A 234 8.54 1.94 -10.39
N MET A 235 8.60 1.18 -9.29
CA MET A 235 7.44 0.89 -8.44
C MET A 235 6.90 2.13 -7.68
N GLU A 236 7.66 3.22 -7.62
CA GLU A 236 7.20 4.48 -7.01
C GLU A 236 6.11 5.15 -7.84
N GLU A 237 6.12 4.97 -9.16
CA GLU A 237 5.04 5.50 -10.01
C GLU A 237 3.69 4.90 -9.62
N GLN A 238 3.67 3.60 -9.33
CA GLN A 238 2.46 2.94 -8.91
C GLN A 238 1.94 3.48 -7.58
N ARG A 239 2.84 3.74 -6.63
CA ARG A 239 2.50 4.26 -5.29
C ARG A 239 2.00 5.68 -5.38
N HIS A 240 2.67 6.52 -6.18
CA HIS A 240 2.24 7.87 -6.42
C HIS A 240 0.81 7.92 -6.97
N ARG A 241 0.50 7.05 -7.93
CA ARG A 241 -0.77 7.10 -8.67
C ARG A 241 -1.93 6.42 -7.95
N TYR A 242 -1.69 5.27 -7.32
CA TYR A 242 -2.75 4.44 -6.73
C TYR A 242 -2.65 4.28 -5.21
N GLY A 243 -1.59 4.79 -4.60
CA GLY A 243 -1.42 4.84 -3.15
C GLY A 243 -2.47 5.71 -2.46
N PRO A 244 -2.68 6.98 -2.86
CA PRO A 244 -3.59 7.87 -2.14
C PRO A 244 -5.01 7.33 -1.95
N PRO A 245 -5.67 6.74 -2.96
CA PRO A 245 -6.96 6.07 -2.75
C PRO A 245 -6.89 4.93 -1.74
N LEU A 246 -5.88 4.06 -1.85
CA LEU A 246 -5.70 2.94 -0.91
C LEU A 246 -5.47 3.44 0.52
N TYR A 247 -4.63 4.47 0.71
CA TYR A 247 -4.32 5.03 2.02
C TYR A 247 -5.58 5.59 2.70
N ASN A 248 -6.44 6.26 1.95
CA ASN A 248 -7.71 6.77 2.46
C ASN A 248 -8.66 5.63 2.89
N LEU A 249 -8.72 4.54 2.12
CA LEU A 249 -9.50 3.36 2.48
C LEU A 249 -8.95 2.67 3.75
N THR A 250 -7.63 2.62 3.89
CA THR A 250 -6.97 2.07 5.09
C THR A 250 -7.27 2.90 6.33
N ALA A 251 -7.21 4.23 6.21
CA ALA A 251 -7.59 5.13 7.29
C ALA A 251 -9.06 4.96 7.69
N MET A 252 -9.94 4.72 6.70
CA MET A 252 -11.36 4.48 6.93
C MET A 252 -11.62 3.17 7.70
N VAL A 253 -11.07 2.03 7.27
CA VAL A 253 -11.26 0.76 7.97
C VAL A 253 -10.66 0.77 9.37
N LEU A 254 -9.54 1.47 9.54
CA LEU A 254 -8.92 1.67 10.84
C LEU A 254 -9.82 2.50 11.77
N SER A 255 -10.46 3.55 11.26
CA SER A 255 -11.46 4.33 12.00
C SER A 255 -12.68 3.50 12.38
N ILE A 256 -13.16 2.64 11.46
CA ILE A 256 -14.25 1.68 11.73
C ILE A 256 -13.86 0.71 12.86
N ARG A 257 -12.67 0.12 12.78
CA ARG A 257 -12.14 -0.78 13.83
C ARG A 257 -12.09 -0.09 15.18
N LEU A 258 -11.52 1.11 15.23
CA LEU A 258 -11.42 1.89 16.46
C LEU A 258 -12.80 2.16 17.06
N PHE A 259 -13.76 2.59 16.23
CA PHE A 259 -15.13 2.84 16.68
C PHE A 259 -15.76 1.59 17.30
N ILE A 260 -15.68 0.43 16.63
CA ILE A 260 -16.26 -0.81 17.14
C ILE A 260 -15.60 -1.22 18.45
N LEU A 261 -14.26 -1.16 18.53
CA LEU A 261 -13.50 -1.50 19.73
C LEU A 261 -13.93 -0.63 20.92
N LEU A 262 -13.97 0.69 20.75
CA LEU A 262 -14.34 1.62 21.81
C LEU A 262 -15.81 1.47 22.21
N ALA A 263 -16.69 1.24 21.24
CA ALA A 263 -18.11 0.97 21.48
C ALA A 263 -18.31 -0.30 22.31
N TRP A 264 -17.50 -1.35 22.10
CA TRP A 264 -17.60 -2.60 22.87
C TRP A 264 -17.14 -2.39 24.32
N GLY A 265 -15.99 -1.73 24.51
CA GLY A 265 -15.45 -1.46 25.84
C GLY A 265 -16.35 -0.57 26.70
N ARG A 266 -17.27 0.18 26.06
CA ARG A 266 -18.21 1.11 26.70
C ARG A 266 -19.66 0.77 26.37
N PHE A 267 -19.93 -0.49 26.02
CA PHE A 267 -21.26 -0.92 25.63
C PHE A 267 -22.19 -0.88 26.84
N VAL A 268 -22.93 0.21 26.95
CA VAL A 268 -24.04 0.37 27.89
C VAL A 268 -25.30 0.50 27.04
N ALA A 269 -26.33 -0.27 27.35
CA ALA A 269 -27.62 -0.19 26.65
C ALA A 269 -28.08 1.28 26.58
N GLY A 270 -28.22 1.82 25.37
CA GLY A 270 -28.57 3.22 25.10
C GLY A 270 -27.43 4.18 24.75
N LYS A 271 -26.14 3.82 24.92
CA LYS A 271 -25.00 4.69 24.52
C LYS A 271 -24.65 4.60 23.03
N LEU A 272 -24.86 3.44 22.41
CA LEU A 272 -24.80 3.29 20.96
C LEU A 272 -26.18 3.65 20.41
N ASP A 273 -26.40 4.94 20.17
CA ASP A 273 -27.66 5.40 19.60
C ASP A 273 -27.81 4.98 18.12
N ARG A 274 -29.04 5.05 17.63
CA ARG A 274 -29.39 4.65 16.25
C ARG A 274 -28.66 5.49 15.20
N GLN A 275 -28.29 6.74 15.49
CA GLN A 275 -27.59 7.61 14.55
C GLN A 275 -26.14 7.18 14.37
N LYS A 276 -25.41 6.94 15.46
CA LYS A 276 -24.02 6.44 15.43
C LYS A 276 -23.95 5.10 14.71
N PHE A 277 -24.91 4.22 14.98
CA PHE A 277 -24.98 2.93 14.30
C PHE A 277 -25.28 3.06 12.80
N ALA A 278 -26.23 3.90 12.39
CA ALA A 278 -26.52 4.13 10.98
C ALA A 278 -25.31 4.69 10.20
N VAL A 279 -24.52 5.56 10.83
CA VAL A 279 -23.26 6.06 10.24
C VAL A 279 -22.22 4.95 10.13
N LEU A 280 -22.11 4.06 11.13
CA LEU A 280 -21.25 2.88 11.05
C LEU A 280 -21.66 1.99 9.87
N GLU A 281 -22.95 1.66 9.73
CA GLU A 281 -23.45 0.86 8.61
C GLU A 281 -23.12 1.51 7.27
N GLN A 282 -23.38 2.81 7.12
CA GLN A 282 -23.05 3.51 5.88
C GLN A 282 -21.55 3.49 5.58
N ALA A 283 -20.70 3.64 6.58
CA ALA A 283 -19.26 3.62 6.40
C ALA A 283 -18.75 2.23 6.00
N VAL A 284 -19.27 1.16 6.61
CA VAL A 284 -18.95 -0.20 6.21
C VAL A 284 -19.35 -0.43 4.75
N ASP A 285 -20.50 0.07 4.33
CA ASP A 285 -20.99 -0.09 2.95
C ASP A 285 -20.11 0.64 1.94
N VAL A 286 -19.76 1.89 2.26
CA VAL A 286 -18.87 2.69 1.43
C VAL A 286 -17.48 2.08 1.38
N TYR A 287 -16.89 1.70 2.53
CA TYR A 287 -15.58 1.07 2.59
C TYR A 287 -15.53 -0.20 1.76
N THR A 288 -16.45 -1.14 1.98
CA THR A 288 -16.42 -2.45 1.32
C THR A 288 -16.62 -2.31 -0.19
N THR A 289 -17.52 -1.41 -0.63
CA THR A 289 -17.77 -1.13 -2.05
C THR A 289 -16.57 -0.46 -2.73
N GLU A 290 -16.01 0.59 -2.12
CA GLU A 290 -14.86 1.32 -2.67
C GLU A 290 -13.57 0.48 -2.65
N PHE A 291 -13.40 -0.36 -1.62
CA PHE A 291 -12.26 -1.26 -1.53
C PHE A 291 -12.34 -2.39 -2.55
N GLU A 292 -13.52 -2.96 -2.80
CA GLU A 292 -13.72 -3.92 -3.88
C GLU A 292 -13.50 -3.28 -5.26
N ARG A 293 -13.97 -2.05 -5.47
CA ARG A 293 -13.69 -1.27 -6.69
C ARG A 293 -12.20 -1.07 -6.89
N PHE A 294 -11.47 -0.71 -5.83
CA PHE A 294 -10.02 -0.54 -5.85
C PHE A 294 -9.31 -1.86 -6.15
N ILE A 295 -9.67 -2.96 -5.48
CA ILE A 295 -9.09 -4.29 -5.72
C ILE A 295 -9.31 -4.72 -7.17
N THR A 296 -10.52 -4.54 -7.70
CA THR A 296 -10.85 -4.92 -9.07
C THR A 296 -10.00 -4.14 -10.07
N PHE A 297 -9.93 -2.82 -9.89
CA PHE A 297 -9.09 -1.95 -10.73
C PHE A 297 -7.61 -2.33 -10.66
N ILE A 298 -7.03 -2.43 -9.46
CA ILE A 298 -5.60 -2.70 -9.32
C ILE A 298 -5.25 -4.10 -9.81
N SER A 299 -6.18 -5.06 -9.73
CA SER A 299 -6.04 -6.39 -10.35
C SER A 299 -5.86 -6.30 -11.86
N GLU A 300 -6.65 -5.46 -12.53
CA GLU A 300 -6.55 -5.24 -13.96
C GLU A 300 -5.22 -4.56 -14.33
N VAL A 301 -4.84 -3.50 -13.62
CA VAL A 301 -3.55 -2.83 -13.82
C VAL A 301 -2.42 -3.83 -13.71
N PHE A 302 -2.43 -4.62 -12.64
CA PHE A 302 -1.42 -5.63 -12.39
C PHE A 302 -1.41 -6.76 -13.43
N ALA A 303 -2.57 -7.17 -13.94
CA ALA A 303 -2.65 -8.21 -14.95
C ALA A 303 -1.99 -7.79 -16.27
N ASN A 304 -1.98 -6.49 -16.54
CA ASN A 304 -1.52 -5.94 -17.80
C ASN A 304 -0.18 -5.18 -17.70
N SER A 305 0.31 -4.85 -16.51
CA SER A 305 1.54 -4.09 -16.34
C SER A 305 2.75 -4.90 -16.82
N PRO A 306 3.56 -4.39 -17.77
CA PRO A 306 4.75 -5.10 -18.21
C PRO A 306 5.81 -5.11 -17.10
N PHE A 307 6.63 -6.15 -17.06
CA PHE A 307 7.80 -6.25 -16.18
C PHE A 307 9.09 -5.75 -16.86
N PHE A 308 9.15 -5.84 -18.19
CA PHE A 308 10.30 -5.45 -19.02
C PHE A 308 9.83 -4.73 -20.28
N ILE A 309 10.70 -3.88 -20.82
CA ILE A 309 10.46 -3.12 -22.06
C ILE A 309 11.66 -3.28 -23.00
N SER A 310 11.49 -3.03 -24.30
CA SER A 310 12.62 -3.02 -25.24
C SER A 310 13.47 -1.76 -25.07
N ALA A 311 14.76 -1.85 -25.42
CA ALA A 311 15.71 -0.75 -25.37
C ALA A 311 15.28 0.42 -26.27
N GLU A 312 14.65 0.14 -27.42
CA GLU A 312 14.08 1.15 -28.31
C GLU A 312 12.95 1.94 -27.64
N VAL A 313 12.05 1.23 -26.93
CA VAL A 313 10.93 1.86 -26.20
C VAL A 313 11.44 2.68 -25.02
N ALA A 314 12.48 2.21 -24.32
CA ALA A 314 13.12 2.97 -23.24
C ALA A 314 13.78 4.25 -23.77
N GLY A 315 14.59 4.16 -24.83
CA GLY A 315 15.30 5.30 -25.42
C GLY A 315 14.38 6.35 -26.04
N ALA A 316 13.26 5.93 -26.65
CA ALA A 316 12.27 6.86 -27.22
C ALA A 316 11.53 7.70 -26.16
N LEU A 317 11.46 7.22 -24.91
CA LEU A 317 10.82 7.92 -23.80
C LEU A 317 11.78 8.84 -23.05
N GLU A 318 13.07 8.45 -22.93
CA GLU A 318 14.11 9.32 -22.41
C GLU A 318 14.28 10.57 -23.29
N GLY A 319 14.28 10.41 -24.62
CA GLY A 319 14.34 11.53 -25.56
C GLY A 319 13.12 12.47 -25.58
N ARG A 320 12.01 12.13 -24.89
CA ARG A 320 10.85 13.03 -24.69
C ARG A 320 10.96 13.90 -23.44
N ASN A 321 11.85 13.56 -22.50
CA ASN A 321 12.08 14.36 -21.29
C ASN A 321 13.10 15.49 -21.49
N ASP A 322 13.82 15.50 -22.63
CA ASP A 322 14.83 16.52 -22.99
C ASP A 322 14.26 17.79 -23.64
N ASP A 323 12.96 18.06 -23.51
CA ASP A 323 12.35 19.33 -23.96
C ASP A 323 12.70 20.54 -23.07
N TYR A 324 13.82 20.47 -22.32
CA TYR A 324 14.54 21.67 -21.90
C TYR A 324 15.27 22.23 -23.11
N LYS A 325 14.70 23.26 -23.75
CA LYS A 325 15.45 24.10 -24.68
C LYS A 325 16.61 24.75 -23.92
N GLU A 326 17.80 24.19 -24.05
CA GLU A 326 19.05 24.91 -23.79
C GLU A 326 19.02 26.19 -24.62
N ILE A 327 18.77 27.32 -23.96
CA ILE A 327 19.06 28.62 -24.55
C ILE A 327 20.58 28.75 -24.53
N SER A 328 21.21 28.44 -25.67
CA SER A 328 22.65 28.67 -25.85
C SER A 328 22.91 30.17 -25.76
N VAL A 329 23.42 30.63 -24.61
CA VAL A 329 23.96 31.98 -24.47
C VAL A 329 25.28 32.03 -25.26
N PRO A 330 25.42 32.86 -26.30
CA PRO A 330 26.64 32.92 -27.08
C PRO A 330 27.80 33.41 -26.20
N ALA A 331 28.94 32.73 -26.30
CA ALA A 331 30.17 33.14 -25.64
C ALA A 331 30.54 34.58 -26.05
N GLY A 332 30.78 35.42 -25.04
CA GLY A 332 31.05 36.85 -25.18
C GLY A 332 32.16 37.14 -26.19
N LYS A 333 31.88 38.06 -27.11
CA LYS A 333 32.92 38.78 -27.82
C LYS A 333 33.47 39.85 -26.87
N SER A 334 34.73 39.72 -26.50
CA SER A 334 35.51 40.77 -25.87
C SER A 334 35.50 42.00 -26.78
N HIS A 335 34.85 43.08 -26.37
CA HIS A 335 35.08 44.42 -26.92
C HIS A 335 35.45 45.34 -25.74
N GLU A 336 36.75 45.58 -25.60
CA GLU A 336 37.26 46.76 -24.89
C GLU A 336 36.86 48.01 -25.69
N GLY A 337 36.23 48.96 -25.01
CA GLY A 337 35.80 50.22 -25.62
C GLY A 337 35.21 51.19 -24.62
N THR A 338 36.09 51.89 -23.88
CA THR A 338 35.97 53.27 -23.35
C THR A 338 34.67 53.74 -22.67
N SER A 339 34.83 54.07 -21.39
CA SER A 339 33.96 54.92 -20.58
C SER A 339 33.67 56.29 -21.24
N LYS A 340 32.39 56.70 -21.24
CA LYS A 340 31.92 58.10 -21.14
C LYS A 340 30.45 58.14 -20.66
N GLU A 341 30.29 58.47 -19.38
CA GLU A 341 29.38 59.46 -18.77
C GLU A 341 27.92 59.66 -19.24
N LEU A 342 26.99 59.60 -18.26
CA LEU A 342 25.92 60.57 -17.88
C LEU A 342 24.70 59.81 -17.29
N THR A 343 24.59 59.67 -15.97
CA THR A 343 23.89 60.53 -14.96
C THR A 343 22.37 60.37 -14.86
N GLY A 344 21.91 60.22 -13.60
CA GLY A 344 20.51 60.30 -13.13
C GLY A 344 20.21 59.14 -12.18
N ILE A 345 20.65 59.15 -10.91
CA ILE A 345 19.99 59.78 -9.74
C ILE A 345 18.46 59.57 -9.76
N GLU A 346 17.98 58.62 -8.95
CA GLU A 346 17.19 58.96 -7.75
C GLU A 346 17.16 57.79 -6.74
N GLU A 347 17.39 58.18 -5.48
CA GLU A 347 17.42 57.37 -4.27
C GLU A 347 16.02 57.25 -3.64
N HIS A 348 15.67 56.05 -3.14
CA HIS A 348 15.06 55.71 -1.82
C HIS A 348 13.82 56.48 -1.27
N PRO A 349 13.27 56.19 -0.05
CA PRO A 349 13.53 55.15 0.98
C PRO A 349 12.26 54.44 1.52
N GLY A 350 12.38 53.29 2.21
CA GLY A 350 12.27 53.20 3.70
C GLY A 350 11.09 52.27 4.09
N HIS A 351 11.11 51.40 5.11
CA HIS A 351 11.81 51.44 6.39
C HIS A 351 12.17 50.04 6.92
N ARG A 352 13.30 50.09 7.63
CA ARG A 352 14.01 49.15 8.52
C ARG A 352 13.17 48.79 9.76
N LEU A 353 13.35 47.59 10.33
CA LEU A 353 13.84 47.42 11.72
C LEU A 353 14.07 45.95 12.12
N VAL A 354 15.35 45.64 12.31
CA VAL A 354 15.89 44.56 13.13
C VAL A 354 16.06 45.07 14.57
N ARG A 355 15.75 44.23 15.56
CA ARG A 355 16.46 43.98 16.85
C ARG A 355 15.46 43.31 17.81
N GLY A 356 15.81 42.37 18.67
CA GLY A 356 17.07 41.96 19.31
C GLY A 356 16.62 41.25 20.60
N LYS A 357 17.28 40.22 21.10
CA LYS A 357 18.62 40.21 21.67
C LYS A 357 19.24 38.82 21.55
#